data_AF-A0A812SNG5-F1
#
_entry.id   AF-A0A812SNG5-F1
#
_cell.length_a   1.000
_cell.length_b   1.000
_cell.length_c   1.000
_cell.angle_alpha   90.00
_cell.angle_beta   90.00
_cell.angle_gamma   90.00
#
_symmetry.space_group_name_H-M   'P 1'
#
loop_
_entity.id
_entity.type
_entity.pdbx_description
1 polymer ?
#
loop_
_entity_poly.entity_id
_entity_poly.type
_entity_poly.pdbx_seq_one_letter_code
_entity_poly.pdbx_strand_id
1 'polypeptide(L)'
;AAALGSEYLWFTLTCIRSTLVNELGGMTAVFRQISDVFCRSPVFSKGLPINIHGRPGGLLFFSRIASTISDEAAIKAALANKGASGLVFCCLCQNCVDHKNAVAEAGEGMVSSLETDIASFAFTPQILYVLTAFGFNHRPDGLLSHPAFGAEVITTVTFDWFHIYCVHGVANICTGQMLDALRSGGWTHQQVDDFVSSFHWPHRLSGAAPKNLLQKRSVGDRLTGSASECLNFVVALRVFLVLFVMPACPENMRAKCNAWLQLAKVLDMLAVVNSGKITPVTLQAQIKAHLDATLQVYGSEWWIPKCHMALRNEIQQAVGSTGEVLHSSAAVHGGGYKIHMNDVAVIQMGTVVGKVHYDVMLDDHVWTCVSVWQHVHGFMYKVADDQLMLVETMRIRDTCPFSLKDSDAIVVLPARV
;
A
#
# COMPACT_ATOMS: atom_id res chain seq x y z
N ALA A 1 11.01 -7.99 12.24
CA ALA A 1 9.98 -7.35 11.40
C ALA A 1 10.15 -5.86 11.52
N ALA A 2 10.22 -5.32 12.75
CA ALA A 2 10.65 -3.93 12.99
C ALA A 2 11.99 -3.59 12.31
N ALA A 3 12.94 -4.53 12.32
CA ALA A 3 14.23 -4.39 11.64
C ALA A 3 14.13 -4.21 10.10
N LEU A 4 13.17 -4.85 9.42
CA LEU A 4 12.99 -4.69 7.97
C LEU A 4 12.38 -3.34 7.61
N GLY A 5 11.70 -2.66 8.55
CA GLY A 5 11.21 -1.30 8.36
C GLY A 5 12.25 -0.21 8.63
N SER A 6 13.48 -0.59 9.02
CA SER A 6 14.57 0.35 9.25
C SER A 6 15.53 0.34 8.06
N GLU A 7 15.53 1.43 7.29
CA GLU A 7 16.46 1.60 6.15
C GLU A 7 17.93 1.53 6.58
N TYR A 8 18.24 1.82 7.84
CA TYR A 8 19.60 1.68 8.40
C TYR A 8 20.11 0.23 8.42
N LEU A 9 19.20 -0.74 8.40
CA LEU A 9 19.54 -2.17 8.35
C LEU A 9 19.56 -2.70 6.91
N TRP A 10 19.23 -1.84 5.93
CA TRP A 10 19.32 -2.17 4.52
C TRP A 10 20.72 -1.80 4.03
N PHE A 11 21.36 -2.73 3.33
CA PHE A 11 22.66 -2.48 2.70
C PHE A 11 22.48 -2.41 1.19
N THR A 12 22.98 -1.34 0.58
CA THR A 12 23.01 -1.21 -0.87
C THR A 12 24.08 -2.12 -1.44
N LEU A 13 23.66 -3.20 -2.11
CA LEU A 13 24.60 -4.15 -2.70
C LEU A 13 25.27 -3.60 -3.97
N THR A 14 24.54 -2.85 -4.80
CA THR A 14 25.10 -2.26 -6.02
C THR A 14 24.28 -1.07 -6.50
N CYS A 15 24.92 -0.19 -7.26
CA CYS A 15 24.29 0.91 -8.00
C CYS A 15 24.88 0.93 -9.42
N ILE A 16 24.03 0.79 -10.43
CA ILE A 16 24.44 0.61 -11.83
C ILE A 16 23.63 1.57 -12.69
N ARG A 17 24.30 2.25 -13.64
CA ARG A 17 23.62 3.14 -14.60
C ARG A 17 22.74 2.32 -15.55
N SER A 18 21.56 2.84 -15.87
CA SER A 18 20.60 2.18 -16.78
C SER A 18 21.18 1.87 -18.16
N THR A 19 22.09 2.70 -18.68
CA THR A 19 22.81 2.44 -19.93
C THR A 19 23.64 1.16 -19.86
N LEU A 20 24.38 0.97 -18.77
CA LEU A 20 25.18 -0.24 -18.53
C LEU A 20 24.28 -1.45 -18.25
N VAL A 21 23.14 -1.28 -17.57
CA VAL A 21 22.15 -2.35 -17.42
C VAL A 21 21.71 -2.88 -18.79
N ASN A 22 21.43 -1.99 -19.74
CA ASN A 22 21.02 -2.39 -21.09
C ASN A 22 22.15 -3.12 -21.84
N GLU A 23 23.39 -2.65 -21.73
CA GLU A 23 24.58 -3.30 -22.31
C GLU A 23 24.82 -4.70 -21.73
N LEU A 24 24.53 -4.89 -20.44
CA LEU A 24 24.69 -6.17 -19.74
C LEU A 24 23.56 -7.18 -19.99
N GLY A 25 22.61 -6.89 -20.89
CA GLY A 25 21.49 -7.78 -21.21
C GLY A 25 20.19 -7.49 -20.44
N GLY A 26 20.13 -6.34 -19.77
CA GLY A 26 18.97 -5.86 -19.02
C GLY A 26 18.97 -6.28 -17.55
N MET A 27 17.92 -5.87 -16.84
CA MET A 27 17.79 -6.10 -15.39
C MET A 27 17.90 -7.58 -15.00
N THR A 28 17.36 -8.51 -15.78
CA THR A 28 17.40 -9.95 -15.47
C THR A 28 18.83 -10.50 -15.42
N ALA A 29 19.72 -10.06 -16.32
CA ALA A 29 21.11 -10.50 -16.36
C ALA A 29 21.92 -9.87 -15.23
N VAL A 30 21.67 -8.60 -14.94
CA VAL A 30 22.25 -7.90 -13.80
C VAL A 30 21.85 -8.58 -12.48
N PHE A 31 20.56 -8.89 -12.30
CA PHE A 31 20.06 -9.56 -11.09
C PHE A 31 20.67 -10.96 -10.91
N ARG A 32 20.88 -11.71 -12.01
CA ARG A 32 21.62 -12.97 -11.97
C ARG A 32 23.03 -12.76 -11.40
N GLN A 33 23.79 -11.79 -11.93
CA GLN A 33 25.17 -11.53 -11.48
C GLN A 33 25.24 -11.03 -10.03
N ILE A 34 24.27 -10.24 -9.59
CA ILE A 34 24.16 -9.80 -8.20
C ILE A 34 23.88 -11.00 -7.29
N SER A 35 22.99 -11.90 -7.71
CA SER A 35 22.61 -13.09 -6.95
C SER A 35 23.80 -14.04 -6.73
N ASP A 36 24.71 -14.13 -7.71
CA ASP A 36 25.94 -14.92 -7.60
C ASP A 36 26.79 -14.54 -6.37
N VAL A 37 26.73 -13.30 -5.88
CA VAL A 37 27.48 -12.85 -4.68
C VAL A 37 27.15 -13.71 -3.47
N PHE A 38 25.89 -14.14 -3.33
CA PHE A 38 25.42 -14.95 -2.20
C PHE A 38 25.71 -16.45 -2.36
N CYS A 39 26.00 -16.89 -3.58
CA CYS A 39 26.29 -18.28 -3.93
C CYS A 39 27.78 -18.60 -4.05
N ARG A 40 28.63 -17.58 -4.20
CA ARG A 40 30.09 -17.74 -4.28
C ARG A 40 30.68 -17.81 -2.87
N SER A 41 31.86 -18.42 -2.74
CA SER A 41 32.52 -18.59 -1.44
C SER A 41 32.78 -17.22 -0.78
N PRO A 42 32.36 -17.00 0.48
CA PRO A 42 31.61 -17.92 1.34
C PRO A 42 30.13 -18.05 0.96
N VAL A 43 29.64 -19.28 0.79
CA VAL A 43 28.25 -19.55 0.39
C VAL A 43 27.32 -19.29 1.57
N PHE A 44 26.43 -18.31 1.44
CA PHE A 44 25.62 -17.84 2.56
C PHE A 44 24.65 -18.91 3.12
N SER A 45 24.17 -19.82 2.26
CA SER A 45 23.33 -20.94 2.67
C SER A 45 24.08 -22.02 3.46
N LYS A 46 25.43 -22.03 3.42
CA LYS A 46 26.28 -22.98 4.14
C LYS A 46 26.81 -22.42 5.47
N GLY A 47 26.53 -21.16 5.78
CA GLY A 47 26.94 -20.51 7.01
C GLY A 47 28.19 -19.64 6.84
N LEU A 48 28.12 -18.41 7.35
CA LEU A 48 29.24 -17.49 7.48
C LEU A 48 29.64 -17.34 8.95
N PRO A 49 30.90 -17.60 9.32
CA PRO A 49 31.38 -17.30 10.65
C PRO A 49 31.51 -15.77 10.81
N ILE A 50 30.71 -15.19 11.71
CA ILE A 50 30.75 -13.77 12.09
C ILE A 50 31.32 -13.67 13.50
N ASN A 51 32.43 -12.96 13.63
CA ASN A 51 32.99 -12.62 14.94
C ASN A 51 32.45 -11.26 15.39
N ILE A 52 31.66 -11.25 16.45
CA ILE A 52 31.17 -10.01 17.07
C ILE A 52 32.15 -9.62 18.18
N HIS A 53 32.69 -8.40 18.10
CA HIS A 53 33.60 -7.87 19.12
C HIS A 53 32.95 -7.93 20.51
N GLY A 54 33.67 -8.45 21.50
CA GLY A 54 33.17 -8.62 22.88
C GLY A 54 32.26 -9.84 23.10
N ARG A 55 31.99 -10.67 22.08
CA ARG A 55 31.22 -11.92 22.22
C ARG A 55 32.12 -13.16 22.00
N PRO A 56 32.39 -13.96 23.05
CA PRO A 56 33.09 -15.24 22.88
C PRO A 56 32.24 -16.23 22.05
N GLY A 57 32.89 -17.00 21.18
CA GLY A 57 32.27 -18.15 20.50
C GLY A 57 31.85 -17.96 19.04
N GLY A 58 31.97 -16.76 18.47
CA GLY A 58 31.54 -16.49 17.08
C GLY A 58 30.04 -16.76 16.86
N LEU A 59 29.53 -16.38 15.70
CA LEU A 59 28.18 -16.72 15.24
C LEU A 59 28.27 -17.36 13.86
N LEU A 60 27.44 -18.34 13.58
CA LEU A 60 27.28 -18.86 12.22
C LEU A 60 26.01 -18.27 11.63
N PHE A 61 26.15 -17.40 10.63
CA PHE A 61 25.05 -16.72 9.95
C PHE A 61 24.67 -17.48 8.68
N PHE A 62 23.38 -17.82 8.56
CA PHE A 62 22.84 -18.47 7.37
C PHE A 62 21.81 -17.55 6.71
N SER A 63 21.78 -17.51 5.39
CA SER A 63 20.71 -16.81 4.67
C SER A 63 20.11 -17.64 3.52
N ARG A 64 18.86 -17.32 3.21
CA ARG A 64 18.09 -17.80 2.06
C ARG A 64 17.26 -16.65 1.50
N ILE A 65 16.82 -16.73 0.26
CA ILE A 65 15.87 -15.75 -0.28
C ILE A 65 14.52 -16.02 0.37
N ALA A 66 14.02 -15.04 1.12
CA ALA A 66 12.71 -15.14 1.76
C ALA A 66 11.63 -14.37 0.98
N SER A 67 11.98 -13.20 0.42
CA SER A 67 11.06 -12.36 -0.33
C SER A 67 11.81 -11.52 -1.36
N THR A 68 11.20 -11.37 -2.52
CA THR A 68 11.60 -10.47 -3.60
C THR A 68 10.54 -9.39 -3.74
N ILE A 69 10.82 -8.20 -3.22
CA ILE A 69 9.88 -7.06 -3.20
C ILE A 69 10.40 -6.00 -4.16
N SER A 70 9.56 -5.57 -5.10
CA SER A 70 9.81 -4.40 -5.94
C SER A 70 8.51 -3.94 -6.58
N ASP A 71 8.53 -2.79 -7.28
CA ASP A 71 7.43 -2.41 -8.15
C ASP A 71 7.19 -3.44 -9.29
N GLU A 72 6.00 -3.39 -9.89
CA GLU A 72 5.58 -4.31 -10.96
C GLU A 72 6.55 -4.32 -12.14
N ALA A 73 7.03 -3.15 -12.58
CA ALA A 73 7.88 -3.04 -13.76
C ALA A 73 9.28 -3.61 -13.51
N ALA A 74 9.82 -3.41 -12.31
CA ALA A 74 11.08 -3.96 -11.87
C ALA A 74 11.01 -5.49 -11.73
N ILE A 75 9.95 -6.04 -11.11
CA ILE A 75 9.72 -7.50 -11.07
C ILE A 75 9.65 -8.07 -12.49
N LYS A 76 8.89 -7.41 -13.37
CA LYS A 76 8.76 -7.81 -14.77
C LYS A 76 10.12 -7.85 -15.48
N ALA A 77 10.93 -6.81 -15.31
CA ALA A 77 12.24 -6.70 -15.93
C ALA A 77 13.25 -7.72 -15.35
N ALA A 78 13.21 -7.95 -14.03
CA ALA A 78 14.08 -8.90 -13.33
C ALA A 78 13.81 -10.36 -13.74
N LEU A 79 12.53 -10.73 -13.90
CA LEU A 79 12.13 -12.08 -14.26
C LEU A 79 11.98 -12.28 -15.77
N ALA A 80 12.19 -11.23 -16.58
CA ALA A 80 11.91 -11.21 -18.01
C ALA A 80 10.46 -11.61 -18.35
N ASN A 81 9.52 -11.28 -17.48
CA ASN A 81 8.08 -11.53 -17.65
C ASN A 81 7.50 -10.57 -18.72
N LYS A 82 6.53 -11.04 -19.51
CA LYS A 82 5.89 -10.25 -20.59
C LYS A 82 4.81 -9.31 -20.05
N GLY A 83 4.36 -9.51 -18.82
CA GLY A 83 3.27 -8.79 -18.17
C GLY A 83 1.97 -9.02 -18.92
N ALA A 84 1.14 -7.98 -19.02
CA ALA A 84 -0.15 -8.04 -19.70
C ALA A 84 -0.12 -8.53 -21.17
N SER A 85 1.04 -8.51 -21.84
CA SER A 85 1.17 -9.04 -23.21
C SER A 85 1.48 -10.54 -23.26
N GLY A 86 1.71 -11.18 -22.11
CA GLY A 86 1.82 -12.63 -22.00
C GLY A 86 0.45 -13.30 -21.96
N LEU A 87 0.35 -14.52 -22.49
CA LEU A 87 -0.86 -15.34 -22.36
C LEU A 87 -1.23 -15.55 -20.89
N VAL A 88 -0.25 -16.01 -20.11
CA VAL A 88 -0.26 -16.00 -18.65
C VAL A 88 0.59 -14.82 -18.20
N PHE A 89 -0.05 -13.78 -17.65
CA PHE A 89 0.65 -12.53 -17.32
C PHE A 89 1.22 -12.53 -15.90
N CYS A 90 0.63 -13.34 -14.99
CA CYS A 90 1.05 -13.40 -13.60
C CYS A 90 2.27 -14.32 -13.47
N CYS A 91 3.35 -13.84 -12.85
CA CYS A 91 4.53 -14.68 -12.60
C CYS A 91 4.31 -15.75 -11.51
N LEU A 92 3.25 -15.63 -10.71
CA LEU A 92 2.93 -16.54 -9.60
C LEU A 92 1.88 -17.61 -9.95
N CYS A 93 1.07 -17.40 -10.97
CA CYS A 93 -0.04 -18.27 -11.33
C CYS A 93 0.24 -18.95 -12.66
N GLN A 94 -0.03 -20.24 -12.78
CA GLN A 94 0.23 -20.99 -14.01
C GLN A 94 -0.92 -20.92 -15.02
N ASN A 95 -2.11 -20.60 -14.54
CA ASN A 95 -3.33 -20.67 -15.31
C ASN A 95 -4.09 -19.34 -15.39
N CYS A 96 -3.55 -18.25 -14.84
CA CYS A 96 -4.21 -16.94 -14.90
C CYS A 96 -3.97 -16.27 -16.25
N VAL A 97 -5.03 -16.16 -17.04
CA VAL A 97 -5.01 -15.49 -18.35
C VAL A 97 -5.78 -14.17 -18.30
N ASP A 98 -5.41 -13.22 -19.15
CA ASP A 98 -6.18 -11.97 -19.25
C ASP A 98 -7.61 -12.27 -19.72
N HIS A 99 -8.63 -11.71 -19.07
CA HIS A 99 -10.03 -11.89 -19.43
C HIS A 99 -10.38 -11.38 -20.84
N LYS A 100 -9.52 -10.55 -21.43
CA LYS A 100 -9.65 -10.09 -22.83
C LYS A 100 -9.14 -11.13 -23.83
N ASN A 101 -8.53 -12.20 -23.35
CA ASN A 101 -8.00 -13.27 -24.18
C ASN A 101 -9.04 -14.40 -24.31
N ALA A 102 -9.38 -14.77 -25.54
CA ALA A 102 -10.33 -15.85 -25.83
C ALA A 102 -9.91 -17.22 -25.27
N VAL A 103 -8.62 -17.41 -24.94
CA VAL A 103 -8.11 -18.63 -24.28
C VAL A 103 -8.72 -18.82 -22.88
N ALA A 104 -9.18 -17.75 -22.23
CA ALA A 104 -9.88 -17.83 -20.94
C ALA A 104 -11.19 -18.63 -21.02
N GLU A 105 -11.83 -18.69 -22.18
CA GLU A 105 -13.11 -19.38 -22.39
C GLU A 105 -12.93 -20.77 -23.03
N ALA A 106 -11.79 -21.00 -23.69
CA ALA A 106 -11.55 -22.18 -24.53
C ALA A 106 -10.54 -23.19 -23.94
N GLY A 107 -9.72 -22.79 -22.97
CA GLY A 107 -8.66 -23.64 -22.42
C GLY A 107 -9.10 -24.43 -21.18
N GLU A 108 -9.07 -25.76 -21.24
CA GLU A 108 -9.20 -26.59 -20.03
C GLU A 108 -8.12 -26.19 -19.00
N GLY A 109 -8.56 -25.84 -17.80
CA GLY A 109 -7.68 -25.48 -16.68
C GLY A 109 -7.18 -24.03 -16.67
N MET A 110 -7.48 -23.20 -17.69
CA MET A 110 -7.20 -21.76 -17.68
C MET A 110 -8.27 -20.99 -16.92
N VAL A 111 -7.86 -19.95 -16.20
CA VAL A 111 -8.73 -19.16 -15.33
C VAL A 111 -8.62 -17.69 -15.73
N SER A 112 -9.78 -17.08 -15.96
CA SER A 112 -9.90 -15.66 -16.28
C SER A 112 -9.34 -14.80 -15.16
N SER A 113 -8.70 -13.68 -15.52
CA SER A 113 -8.22 -12.70 -14.54
C SER A 113 -9.33 -12.03 -13.75
N LEU A 114 -10.60 -12.16 -14.15
CA LEU A 114 -11.78 -11.70 -13.41
C LEU A 114 -12.12 -12.59 -12.21
N GLU A 115 -11.58 -13.81 -12.14
CA GLU A 115 -11.79 -14.69 -10.99
C GLU A 115 -11.19 -14.06 -9.73
N THR A 116 -12.00 -14.03 -8.67
CA THR A 116 -11.65 -13.45 -7.37
C THR A 116 -11.46 -14.49 -6.29
N ASP A 117 -11.88 -15.73 -6.52
CA ASP A 117 -11.51 -16.86 -5.69
C ASP A 117 -10.07 -17.28 -5.99
N ILE A 118 -9.19 -17.03 -5.02
CA ILE A 118 -7.77 -17.37 -5.17
C ILE A 118 -7.54 -18.87 -5.32
N ALA A 119 -8.45 -19.70 -4.81
CA ALA A 119 -8.32 -21.15 -4.82
C ALA A 119 -8.45 -21.74 -6.23
N SER A 120 -9.04 -21.00 -7.16
CA SER A 120 -9.16 -21.37 -8.58
C SER A 120 -7.81 -21.32 -9.32
N PHE A 121 -6.83 -20.56 -8.82
CA PHE A 121 -5.55 -20.41 -9.48
C PHE A 121 -4.57 -21.53 -9.09
N ALA A 122 -3.94 -22.12 -10.10
CA ALA A 122 -2.94 -23.15 -9.92
C ALA A 122 -1.56 -22.54 -9.61
N PHE A 123 -0.94 -23.04 -8.55
CA PHE A 123 0.38 -22.62 -8.07
C PHE A 123 1.35 -23.77 -8.18
N THR A 124 2.27 -23.71 -9.16
CA THR A 124 3.38 -24.68 -9.20
C THR A 124 4.62 -24.02 -9.80
N PRO A 125 5.83 -24.29 -9.28
CA PRO A 125 7.08 -23.69 -9.76
C PRO A 125 7.65 -24.40 -11.01
N GLN A 126 6.80 -24.88 -11.92
CA GLN A 126 7.28 -25.73 -13.01
C GLN A 126 7.94 -24.95 -14.14
N ILE A 127 9.28 -24.90 -14.01
CA ILE A 127 10.30 -25.27 -15.00
C ILE A 127 10.42 -24.37 -16.24
N LEU A 128 11.64 -23.82 -16.33
CA LEU A 128 12.24 -22.99 -17.38
C LEU A 128 11.95 -23.35 -18.85
N TYR A 129 11.49 -24.57 -19.13
CA TYR A 129 11.48 -25.11 -20.48
C TYR A 129 10.31 -24.66 -21.36
N VAL A 130 9.25 -24.07 -20.77
CA VAL A 130 8.04 -23.63 -21.51
C VAL A 130 7.81 -22.10 -21.41
N LEU A 131 8.79 -21.36 -20.89
CA LEU A 131 8.69 -19.95 -20.51
C LEU A 131 8.20 -19.03 -21.64
N THR A 132 8.57 -19.30 -22.90
CA THR A 132 8.25 -18.40 -24.01
C THR A 132 6.76 -18.40 -24.40
N ALA A 133 6.11 -19.57 -24.32
CA ALA A 133 4.70 -19.75 -24.68
C ALA A 133 3.75 -19.27 -23.57
N PHE A 134 4.23 -19.21 -22.32
CA PHE A 134 3.42 -18.91 -21.12
C PHE A 134 3.78 -17.58 -20.43
N GLY A 135 4.27 -16.59 -21.18
CA GLY A 135 4.35 -15.21 -20.67
C GLY A 135 5.72 -14.74 -20.16
N PHE A 136 6.81 -15.43 -20.47
CA PHE A 136 8.18 -14.97 -20.18
C PHE A 136 9.02 -14.89 -21.46
N ASN A 137 10.10 -14.12 -21.43
CA ASN A 137 11.10 -14.10 -22.49
C ASN A 137 12.21 -15.09 -22.13
N HIS A 138 12.58 -15.96 -23.06
CA HIS A 138 13.70 -16.88 -22.87
C HIS A 138 15.02 -16.10 -22.76
N ARG A 139 15.67 -16.18 -21.58
CA ARG A 139 16.91 -15.48 -21.25
C ARG A 139 17.88 -16.45 -20.54
N PRO A 140 18.79 -17.12 -21.29
CA PRO A 140 19.72 -18.10 -20.71
C PRO A 140 20.71 -17.47 -19.72
N ASP A 141 21.00 -16.18 -19.90
CA ASP A 141 21.81 -15.31 -19.05
C ASP A 141 21.00 -14.60 -17.94
N GLY A 142 19.68 -14.83 -17.86
CA GLY A 142 18.79 -14.19 -16.90
C GLY A 142 18.74 -14.88 -15.54
N LEU A 143 18.05 -14.22 -14.60
CA LEU A 143 17.91 -14.69 -13.21
C LEU A 143 17.18 -16.03 -13.11
N LEU A 144 16.15 -16.25 -13.93
CA LEU A 144 15.40 -17.52 -13.90
C LEU A 144 16.30 -18.71 -14.25
N SER A 145 17.35 -18.50 -15.03
CA SER A 145 18.34 -19.52 -15.38
C SER A 145 19.38 -19.75 -14.29
N HIS A 146 19.31 -19.06 -13.14
CA HIS A 146 20.28 -19.19 -12.06
C HIS A 146 20.07 -20.50 -11.31
N PRO A 147 21.10 -21.35 -11.13
CA PRO A 147 20.93 -22.70 -10.58
C PRO A 147 20.42 -22.73 -9.13
N ALA A 148 20.86 -21.78 -8.29
CA ALA A 148 20.38 -21.69 -6.90
C ALA A 148 19.03 -20.97 -6.77
N PHE A 149 18.87 -19.79 -7.39
CA PHE A 149 17.76 -18.89 -7.11
C PHE A 149 16.66 -18.85 -8.18
N GLY A 150 16.88 -19.40 -9.38
CA GLY A 150 15.94 -19.23 -10.49
C GLY A 150 14.53 -19.75 -10.20
N ALA A 151 14.43 -20.93 -9.58
CA ALA A 151 13.15 -21.49 -9.16
C ALA A 151 12.62 -20.83 -7.85
N GLU A 152 13.52 -20.53 -6.91
CA GLU A 152 13.16 -19.97 -5.60
C GLU A 152 12.61 -18.54 -5.73
N VAL A 153 13.22 -17.70 -6.59
CA VAL A 153 12.84 -16.28 -6.71
C VAL A 153 11.38 -16.11 -7.11
N ILE A 154 10.86 -16.93 -8.05
CA ILE A 154 9.48 -16.86 -8.50
C ILE A 154 8.53 -17.08 -7.32
N THR A 155 8.83 -18.05 -6.45
CA THR A 155 7.99 -18.40 -5.30
C THR A 155 8.05 -17.39 -4.15
N THR A 156 8.95 -16.40 -4.24
CA THR A 156 9.17 -15.39 -3.20
C THR A 156 8.76 -13.99 -3.64
N VAL A 157 8.20 -13.83 -4.85
CA VAL A 157 7.77 -12.52 -5.35
C VAL A 157 6.61 -12.00 -4.51
N THR A 158 6.78 -10.79 -3.98
CA THR A 158 5.73 -10.01 -3.34
C THR A 158 5.58 -8.71 -4.11
N PHE A 159 4.37 -8.43 -4.59
CA PHE A 159 4.09 -7.15 -5.26
C PHE A 159 3.98 -6.03 -4.23
N ASP A 160 4.60 -4.88 -4.53
CA ASP A 160 4.40 -3.68 -3.71
C ASP A 160 2.95 -3.18 -3.85
N TRP A 161 2.19 -3.26 -2.76
CA TRP A 161 0.79 -2.84 -2.73
C TRP A 161 0.62 -1.36 -3.11
N PHE A 162 1.61 -0.51 -2.82
CA PHE A 162 1.58 0.92 -3.16
C PHE A 162 1.51 1.10 -4.68
N HIS A 163 2.28 0.30 -5.43
CA HIS A 163 2.25 0.32 -6.90
C HIS A 163 1.02 -0.38 -7.48
N ILE A 164 0.53 -1.43 -6.81
CA ILE A 164 -0.70 -2.13 -7.22
C ILE A 164 -1.92 -1.21 -7.11
N TYR A 165 -2.03 -0.43 -6.04
CA TYR A 165 -3.20 0.40 -5.79
C TYR A 165 -3.04 1.85 -6.25
N CYS A 166 -1.93 2.51 -5.95
CA CYS A 166 -1.84 3.97 -5.96
C CYS A 166 -0.98 4.57 -7.08
N VAL A 167 -0.23 3.76 -7.84
CA VAL A 167 0.59 4.22 -8.98
C VAL A 167 -0.01 3.70 -10.28
N HIS A 168 -0.90 4.49 -10.90
CA HIS A 168 -1.73 4.04 -12.03
C HIS A 168 -2.42 2.70 -11.73
N GLY A 169 -2.78 2.50 -10.48
CA GLY A 169 -3.24 1.24 -9.92
C GLY A 169 -4.75 1.17 -9.78
N VAL A 170 -5.18 0.14 -9.04
CA VAL A 170 -6.60 -0.15 -8.79
C VAL A 170 -7.32 1.05 -8.18
N ALA A 171 -6.71 1.72 -7.20
CA ALA A 171 -7.32 2.87 -6.53
C ALA A 171 -7.47 4.08 -7.45
N ASN A 172 -6.49 4.34 -8.33
CA ASN A 172 -6.58 5.44 -9.29
C ASN A 172 -7.74 5.25 -10.27
N ILE A 173 -7.92 4.02 -10.77
CA ILE A 173 -9.00 3.68 -11.71
C ILE A 173 -10.36 3.76 -11.01
N CYS A 174 -10.53 3.04 -9.90
CA CYS A 174 -11.80 3.00 -9.17
C CYS A 174 -12.22 4.40 -8.70
N THR A 175 -11.27 5.23 -8.28
CA THR A 175 -11.55 6.60 -7.86
C THR A 175 -11.93 7.49 -9.03
N GLY A 176 -11.28 7.33 -10.19
CA GLY A 176 -11.71 7.98 -11.43
C GLY A 176 -13.17 7.62 -11.77
N GLN A 177 -13.50 6.34 -11.78
CA GLN A 177 -14.86 5.89 -12.05
C GLN A 177 -15.89 6.41 -11.04
N MET A 178 -15.53 6.47 -9.76
CA MET A 178 -16.39 7.03 -8.73
C MET A 178 -16.63 8.52 -8.96
N LEU A 179 -15.58 9.29 -9.32
CA LEU A 179 -15.71 10.72 -9.64
C LEU A 179 -16.59 10.96 -10.88
N ASP A 180 -16.48 10.11 -11.91
CA ASP A 180 -17.38 10.16 -13.07
C ASP A 180 -18.82 9.88 -12.67
N ALA A 181 -19.04 8.86 -11.84
CA ALA A 181 -20.36 8.54 -11.32
C ALA A 181 -20.94 9.72 -10.53
N LEU A 182 -20.18 10.32 -9.62
CA LEU A 182 -20.59 11.50 -8.86
C LEU A 182 -21.02 12.64 -9.78
N ARG A 183 -20.21 12.94 -10.81
CA ARG A 183 -20.51 13.99 -11.78
C ARG A 183 -21.82 13.71 -12.51
N SER A 184 -22.03 12.49 -12.98
CA SER A 184 -23.30 12.08 -13.60
C SER A 184 -24.49 12.13 -12.64
N GLY A 185 -24.25 11.96 -11.34
CA GLY A 185 -25.25 12.06 -10.27
C GLY A 185 -25.53 13.48 -9.78
N GLY A 186 -24.86 14.50 -10.33
CA GLY A 186 -25.05 15.91 -9.95
C GLY A 186 -24.06 16.44 -8.91
N TRP A 187 -23.12 15.62 -8.40
CA TRP A 187 -22.02 16.08 -7.54
C TRP A 187 -20.80 16.41 -8.41
N THR A 188 -20.54 17.71 -8.56
CA THR A 188 -19.48 18.20 -9.46
C THR A 188 -18.08 17.95 -8.88
N HIS A 189 -17.07 17.86 -9.75
CA HIS A 189 -15.67 17.81 -9.32
C HIS A 189 -15.30 19.03 -8.46
N GLN A 190 -15.86 20.21 -8.76
CA GLN A 190 -15.63 21.43 -7.98
C GLN A 190 -16.12 21.27 -6.53
N GLN A 191 -17.30 20.69 -6.31
CA GLN A 191 -17.79 20.44 -4.95
C GLN A 191 -16.88 19.50 -4.15
N VAL A 192 -16.31 18.47 -4.82
CA VAL A 192 -15.35 17.58 -4.20
C VAL A 192 -14.03 18.31 -3.93
N ASP A 193 -13.53 19.09 -4.88
CA ASP A 193 -12.28 19.84 -4.76
C ASP A 193 -12.37 20.92 -3.66
N ASP A 194 -13.48 21.65 -3.59
CA ASP A 194 -13.77 22.63 -2.54
C ASP A 194 -13.82 21.94 -1.17
N PHE A 195 -14.47 20.78 -1.09
CA PHE A 195 -14.55 20.02 0.14
C PHE A 195 -13.15 19.57 0.61
N VAL A 196 -12.36 18.98 -0.29
CA VAL A 196 -11.01 18.50 0.01
C VAL A 196 -10.07 19.66 0.35
N SER A 197 -10.20 20.79 -0.33
CA SER A 197 -9.41 22.00 -0.09
C SER A 197 -9.76 22.69 1.24
N SER A 198 -10.91 22.39 1.83
CA SER A 198 -11.28 22.88 3.16
C SER A 198 -10.49 22.23 4.30
N PHE A 199 -9.80 21.11 4.05
CA PHE A 199 -9.04 20.40 5.07
C PHE A 199 -7.70 21.07 5.37
N HIS A 200 -7.43 21.21 6.66
CA HIS A 200 -6.11 21.46 7.21
C HIS A 200 -5.43 20.11 7.39
N TRP A 201 -4.29 19.95 6.70
CA TRP A 201 -3.51 18.72 6.71
C TRP A 201 -2.41 18.83 7.78
N PRO A 202 -2.22 17.79 8.61
CA PRO A 202 -1.12 17.74 9.57
C PRO A 202 0.22 17.97 8.90
N HIS A 203 1.19 18.54 9.62
CA HIS A 203 2.47 18.91 9.01
C HIS A 203 3.18 17.72 8.33
N ARG A 204 3.09 16.52 8.92
CA ARG A 204 3.63 15.29 8.33
C ARG A 204 2.98 14.89 6.99
N LEU A 205 1.72 15.30 6.76
CA LEU A 205 0.95 14.98 5.56
C LEU A 205 0.89 16.15 4.57
N SER A 206 1.34 17.35 4.94
CA SER A 206 1.16 18.55 4.13
C SER A 206 1.90 18.51 2.79
N GLY A 207 3.02 17.77 2.73
CA GLY A 207 3.78 17.52 1.49
C GLY A 207 3.06 16.59 0.50
N ALA A 208 2.05 15.85 0.98
CA ALA A 208 1.21 14.96 0.19
C ALA A 208 -0.28 15.37 0.26
N ALA A 209 -0.55 16.64 0.59
CA ALA A 209 -1.92 17.15 0.56
C ALA A 209 -2.46 17.07 -0.87
N PRO A 210 -3.68 16.55 -1.10
CA PRO A 210 -4.25 16.29 -2.42
C PRO A 210 -4.67 17.58 -3.13
N LYS A 211 -3.69 18.39 -3.53
CA LYS A 211 -3.91 19.69 -4.16
C LYS A 211 -4.09 19.50 -5.67
N ASN A 212 -5.12 20.12 -6.23
CA ASN A 212 -5.34 20.20 -7.68
C ASN A 212 -5.54 18.84 -8.39
N LEU A 213 -5.81 17.75 -7.67
CA LEU A 213 -5.99 16.42 -8.27
C LEU A 213 -7.16 16.38 -9.27
N LEU A 214 -8.11 17.29 -9.15
CA LEU A 214 -9.35 17.32 -9.95
C LEU A 214 -9.38 18.40 -11.04
N GLN A 215 -8.39 19.31 -11.11
CA GLN A 215 -8.47 20.53 -11.92
C GLN A 215 -8.50 20.31 -13.45
N LYS A 216 -8.06 19.15 -13.96
CA LYS A 216 -7.97 18.89 -15.40
C LYS A 216 -8.51 17.51 -15.79
N ARG A 217 -9.55 17.06 -15.08
CA ARG A 217 -10.11 15.71 -15.27
C ARG A 217 -11.26 15.69 -16.28
N SER A 218 -11.14 14.80 -17.26
CA SER A 218 -12.18 14.41 -18.22
C SER A 218 -12.88 13.12 -17.79
N VAL A 219 -14.02 12.82 -18.41
CA VAL A 219 -14.75 11.57 -18.16
C VAL A 219 -13.89 10.39 -18.65
N GLY A 220 -13.77 9.35 -17.84
CA GLY A 220 -12.94 8.17 -18.11
C GLY A 220 -11.50 8.28 -17.62
N ASP A 221 -11.08 9.47 -17.13
CA ASP A 221 -9.73 9.65 -16.62
C ASP A 221 -9.52 8.92 -15.30
N ARG A 222 -8.36 8.32 -15.13
CA ARG A 222 -7.92 7.80 -13.83
C ARG A 222 -7.56 8.98 -12.92
N LEU A 223 -7.64 8.80 -11.61
CA LEU A 223 -7.08 9.78 -10.67
C LEU A 223 -5.56 9.87 -10.89
N THR A 224 -5.06 11.06 -11.24
CA THR A 224 -3.64 11.34 -11.37
C THR A 224 -3.11 11.99 -10.10
N GLY A 225 -1.86 11.73 -9.76
CA GLY A 225 -1.21 12.22 -8.53
C GLY A 225 -0.17 11.23 -8.02
N SER A 226 0.64 11.66 -7.06
CA SER A 226 1.49 10.74 -6.32
C SER A 226 0.66 9.77 -5.49
N ALA A 227 1.25 8.63 -5.13
CA ALA A 227 0.54 7.62 -4.38
C ALA A 227 0.20 8.08 -2.94
N SER A 228 1.02 8.92 -2.32
CA SER A 228 0.71 9.54 -1.03
C SER A 228 -0.43 10.56 -1.12
N GLU A 229 -0.49 11.37 -2.18
CA GLU A 229 -1.65 12.25 -2.45
C GLU A 229 -2.93 11.44 -2.67
N CYS A 230 -2.83 10.32 -3.40
CA CYS A 230 -3.97 9.42 -3.62
C CYS A 230 -4.55 8.87 -2.30
N LEU A 231 -3.70 8.43 -1.36
CA LEU A 231 -4.15 7.94 -0.05
C LEU A 231 -4.85 9.03 0.76
N ASN A 232 -4.28 10.23 0.82
CA ASN A 232 -4.91 11.35 1.51
C ASN A 232 -6.24 11.75 0.86
N PHE A 233 -6.30 11.74 -0.47
CA PHE A 233 -7.54 12.02 -1.21
C PHE A 233 -8.63 11.00 -0.93
N VAL A 234 -8.31 9.70 -0.89
CA VAL A 234 -9.26 8.63 -0.55
C VAL A 234 -9.90 8.88 0.82
N VAL A 235 -9.11 9.31 1.80
CA VAL A 235 -9.62 9.60 3.15
C VAL A 235 -10.64 10.75 3.12
N ALA A 236 -10.35 11.85 2.44
CA ALA A 236 -11.29 12.97 2.31
C ALA A 236 -12.53 12.60 1.47
N LEU A 237 -12.34 11.93 0.32
CA LEU A 237 -13.44 11.51 -0.55
C LEU A 237 -14.41 10.57 0.18
N ARG A 238 -13.90 9.65 1.02
CA ARG A 238 -14.75 8.79 1.86
C ARG A 238 -15.71 9.59 2.72
N VAL A 239 -15.21 10.62 3.40
CA VAL A 239 -16.04 11.49 4.25
C VAL A 239 -17.07 12.24 3.40
N PHE A 240 -16.67 12.74 2.23
CA PHE A 240 -17.59 13.40 1.31
C PHE A 240 -18.74 12.47 0.89
N LEU A 241 -18.42 11.23 0.51
CA LEU A 241 -19.41 10.24 0.11
C LEU A 241 -20.40 9.95 1.25
N VAL A 242 -19.89 9.67 2.45
CA VAL A 242 -20.73 9.28 3.60
C VAL A 242 -21.63 10.43 4.06
N LEU A 243 -21.12 11.66 4.10
CA LEU A 243 -21.84 12.79 4.66
C LEU A 243 -22.77 13.50 3.66
N PHE A 244 -22.41 13.58 2.38
CA PHE A 244 -23.13 14.42 1.42
C PHE A 244 -23.77 13.64 0.27
N VAL A 245 -23.17 12.53 -0.15
CA VAL A 245 -23.67 11.76 -1.30
C VAL A 245 -24.67 10.71 -0.82
N MET A 246 -24.23 9.82 0.08
CA MET A 246 -25.02 8.69 0.55
C MET A 246 -26.38 9.06 1.14
N PRO A 247 -26.58 10.17 1.88
CA PRO A 247 -27.90 10.51 2.39
C PRO A 247 -28.93 10.87 1.31
N ALA A 248 -28.47 11.38 0.16
CA ALA A 248 -29.34 11.92 -0.89
C ALA A 248 -29.35 11.09 -2.18
N CYS A 249 -28.44 10.13 -2.33
CA CYS A 249 -28.25 9.43 -3.60
C CYS A 249 -29.27 8.28 -3.84
N PRO A 250 -29.63 8.03 -5.12
CA PRO A 250 -30.42 6.88 -5.51
C PRO A 250 -29.66 5.55 -5.30
N GLU A 251 -30.38 4.43 -5.33
CA GLU A 251 -29.85 3.10 -5.01
C GLU A 251 -28.67 2.67 -5.89
N ASN A 252 -28.73 2.97 -7.20
CA ASN A 252 -27.63 2.67 -8.13
C ASN A 252 -26.34 3.44 -7.79
N MET A 253 -26.45 4.69 -7.36
CA MET A 253 -25.30 5.48 -6.88
C MET A 253 -24.81 4.97 -5.53
N ARG A 254 -25.72 4.55 -4.65
CA ARG A 254 -25.38 3.95 -3.36
C ARG A 254 -24.56 2.68 -3.53
N ALA A 255 -24.89 1.82 -4.49
CA ALA A 255 -24.11 0.63 -4.82
C ALA A 255 -22.68 0.99 -5.26
N LYS A 256 -22.51 2.03 -6.10
CA LYS A 256 -21.20 2.58 -6.51
C LYS A 256 -20.40 3.10 -5.32
N CYS A 257 -21.04 3.88 -4.45
CA CYS A 257 -20.42 4.37 -3.21
C CYS A 257 -19.94 3.20 -2.34
N ASN A 258 -20.80 2.20 -2.11
CA ASN A 258 -20.46 1.03 -1.29
C ASN A 258 -19.29 0.23 -1.88
N ALA A 259 -19.27 -0.01 -3.19
CA ALA A 259 -18.15 -0.69 -3.84
C ALA A 259 -16.84 0.08 -3.67
N TRP A 260 -16.86 1.41 -3.81
CA TRP A 260 -15.69 2.26 -3.58
C TRP A 260 -15.28 2.32 -2.09
N LEU A 261 -16.23 2.26 -1.15
CA LEU A 261 -15.93 2.20 0.27
C LEU A 261 -15.22 0.89 0.67
N GLN A 262 -15.49 -0.23 -0.04
CA GLN A 262 -14.71 -1.46 0.15
C GLN A 262 -13.25 -1.29 -0.26
N LEU A 263 -12.96 -0.59 -1.37
CA LEU A 263 -11.60 -0.20 -1.73
C LEU A 263 -10.95 0.64 -0.64
N ALA A 264 -11.67 1.64 -0.13
CA ALA A 264 -11.16 2.53 0.90
C ALA A 264 -10.76 1.73 2.16
N LYS A 265 -11.54 0.71 2.53
CA LYS A 265 -11.24 -0.21 3.63
C LYS A 265 -10.02 -1.10 3.36
N VAL A 266 -9.82 -1.56 2.13
CA VAL A 266 -8.58 -2.27 1.74
C VAL A 266 -7.36 -1.38 1.98
N LEU A 267 -7.42 -0.12 1.53
CA LEU A 267 -6.31 0.83 1.68
C LEU A 267 -6.01 1.15 3.15
N ASP A 268 -7.03 1.27 4.00
CA ASP A 268 -6.85 1.42 5.44
C ASP A 268 -6.10 0.23 6.05
N MET A 269 -6.51 -0.99 5.69
CA MET A 269 -5.88 -2.21 6.19
C MET A 269 -4.42 -2.34 5.72
N LEU A 270 -4.13 -1.96 4.47
CA LEU A 270 -2.77 -1.95 3.94
C LEU A 270 -1.89 -0.89 4.61
N ALA A 271 -2.42 0.30 4.87
CA ALA A 271 -1.67 1.38 5.52
C ALA A 271 -1.19 1.02 6.93
N VAL A 272 -1.93 0.15 7.63
CA VAL A 272 -1.64 -0.27 9.01
C VAL A 272 -1.14 -1.72 9.10
N VAL A 273 -0.89 -2.40 7.98
CA VAL A 273 -0.59 -3.84 8.01
C VAL A 273 0.69 -4.17 8.77
N ASN A 274 1.66 -3.24 8.76
CA ASN A 274 2.92 -3.36 9.50
C ASN A 274 2.73 -3.29 11.03
N SER A 275 1.54 -2.91 11.53
CA SER A 275 1.23 -2.94 12.96
C SER A 275 1.05 -4.37 13.51
N GLY A 276 0.94 -5.38 12.64
CA GLY A 276 0.68 -6.77 13.02
C GLY A 276 -0.77 -7.06 13.44
N LYS A 277 -1.66 -6.07 13.40
CA LYS A 277 -3.08 -6.21 13.75
C LYS A 277 -3.94 -6.82 12.64
N ILE A 278 -3.49 -6.72 11.39
CA ILE A 278 -4.22 -7.20 10.21
C ILE A 278 -3.71 -8.59 9.85
N THR A 279 -4.60 -9.58 9.86
CA THR A 279 -4.24 -10.93 9.41
C THR A 279 -4.29 -11.03 7.87
N PRO A 280 -3.48 -11.91 7.26
CA PRO A 280 -3.53 -12.13 5.81
C PRO A 280 -4.91 -12.57 5.32
N VAL A 281 -5.60 -13.43 6.08
CA VAL A 281 -6.95 -13.92 5.75
C VAL A 281 -7.96 -12.79 5.74
N THR A 282 -7.93 -11.91 6.75
CA THR A 282 -8.84 -10.75 6.82
C THR A 282 -8.60 -9.80 5.66
N LEU A 283 -7.33 -9.50 5.34
CA LEU A 283 -6.98 -8.63 4.22
C LEU A 283 -7.44 -9.23 2.89
N GLN A 284 -7.18 -10.51 2.66
CA GLN A 284 -7.57 -11.21 1.44
C GLN A 284 -9.10 -11.21 1.24
N ALA A 285 -9.87 -11.51 2.29
CA ALA A 285 -11.32 -11.46 2.24
C ALA A 285 -11.82 -10.04 1.89
N GLN A 286 -11.18 -9.00 2.44
CA GLN A 286 -11.52 -7.61 2.16
C GLN A 286 -11.16 -7.19 0.73
N ILE A 287 -10.02 -7.65 0.19
CA ILE A 287 -9.63 -7.44 -1.21
C ILE A 287 -10.66 -8.10 -2.13
N LYS A 288 -11.02 -9.36 -1.87
CA LYS A 288 -12.04 -10.08 -2.62
C LYS A 288 -13.38 -9.32 -2.63
N ALA A 289 -13.85 -8.92 -1.45
CA ALA A 289 -15.12 -8.18 -1.31
C ALA A 289 -15.11 -6.86 -2.09
N HIS A 290 -13.98 -6.14 -2.11
CA HIS A 290 -13.82 -4.97 -2.96
C HIS A 290 -13.91 -5.32 -4.44
N LEU A 291 -13.12 -6.28 -4.92
CA LEU A 291 -13.05 -6.62 -6.34
C LEU A 291 -14.40 -7.14 -6.86
N ASP A 292 -15.08 -7.99 -6.10
CA ASP A 292 -16.43 -8.48 -6.41
C ASP A 292 -17.43 -7.33 -6.54
N ALA A 293 -17.47 -6.43 -5.53
CA ALA A 293 -18.41 -5.32 -5.52
C ALA A 293 -18.15 -4.33 -6.67
N THR A 294 -16.89 -4.06 -7.00
CA THR A 294 -16.53 -3.18 -8.12
C THR A 294 -16.83 -3.84 -9.47
N LEU A 295 -16.55 -5.14 -9.63
CA LEU A 295 -16.88 -5.90 -10.84
C LEU A 295 -18.39 -5.94 -11.10
N GLN A 296 -19.18 -6.15 -10.05
CA GLN A 296 -20.65 -6.15 -10.13
C GLN A 296 -21.21 -4.80 -10.63
N VAL A 297 -20.59 -3.69 -10.22
CA VAL A 297 -21.13 -2.35 -10.47
C VAL A 297 -20.59 -1.70 -11.75
N TYR A 298 -19.35 -1.99 -12.11
CA TYR A 298 -18.66 -1.37 -13.26
C TYR A 298 -18.38 -2.34 -14.41
N GLY A 299 -18.69 -3.63 -14.28
CA GLY A 299 -18.43 -4.65 -15.31
C GLY A 299 -16.95 -4.98 -15.47
N SER A 300 -16.57 -5.72 -16.51
CA SER A 300 -15.18 -6.16 -16.74
C SER A 300 -14.25 -5.07 -17.29
N GLU A 301 -14.79 -4.01 -17.90
CA GLU A 301 -14.00 -3.02 -18.65
C GLU A 301 -12.94 -2.27 -17.81
N TRP A 302 -13.19 -2.11 -16.51
CA TRP A 302 -12.26 -1.43 -15.61
C TRP A 302 -11.14 -2.34 -15.11
N TRP A 303 -11.31 -3.66 -15.26
CA TRP A 303 -10.41 -4.63 -14.70
C TRP A 303 -9.06 -4.58 -15.38
N ILE A 304 -8.01 -4.57 -14.56
CA ILE A 304 -6.62 -4.58 -15.01
C ILE A 304 -5.84 -5.70 -14.30
N PRO A 305 -4.70 -6.15 -14.85
CA PRO A 305 -3.85 -7.17 -14.23
C PRO A 305 -3.53 -6.93 -12.74
N LYS A 306 -3.41 -5.66 -12.32
CA LYS A 306 -3.19 -5.29 -10.91
C LYS A 306 -4.30 -5.73 -9.96
N CYS A 307 -5.53 -5.92 -10.45
CA CYS A 307 -6.63 -6.47 -9.66
C CYS A 307 -6.35 -7.92 -9.26
N HIS A 308 -5.84 -8.73 -10.20
CA HIS A 308 -5.38 -10.09 -9.90
C HIS A 308 -4.15 -10.07 -8.98
N MET A 309 -3.17 -9.20 -9.24
CA MET A 309 -1.98 -9.08 -8.38
C MET A 309 -2.35 -8.68 -6.94
N ALA A 310 -3.39 -7.88 -6.75
CA ALA A 310 -3.89 -7.53 -5.42
C ALA A 310 -4.39 -8.75 -4.63
N LEU A 311 -5.06 -9.71 -5.28
CA LEU A 311 -5.44 -10.98 -4.65
C LEU A 311 -4.22 -11.79 -4.21
N ARG A 312 -3.11 -11.64 -4.92
CA ARG A 312 -1.81 -12.28 -4.65
C ARG A 312 -0.97 -11.50 -3.65
N ASN A 313 -1.42 -10.35 -3.13
CA ASN A 313 -0.85 -9.72 -1.94
C ASN A 313 -1.23 -10.53 -0.69
N GLU A 314 -0.93 -11.82 -0.72
CA GLU A 314 -0.75 -12.59 0.49
C GLU A 314 0.44 -11.95 1.19
N ILE A 315 0.19 -11.17 2.23
CA ILE A 315 1.20 -10.79 3.22
C ILE A 315 1.51 -12.04 4.05
N GLN A 316 1.83 -13.15 3.37
CA GLN A 316 2.46 -14.29 3.96
C GLN A 316 3.96 -13.99 3.93
N GLN A 317 4.56 -13.91 5.13
CA GLN A 317 5.99 -13.77 5.43
C GLN A 317 6.56 -12.38 5.76
N ALA A 318 5.77 -11.39 6.19
CA ALA A 318 6.32 -10.17 6.83
C ALA A 318 6.10 -10.09 8.36
N VAL A 319 5.50 -11.12 8.98
CA VAL A 319 5.36 -11.19 10.45
C VAL A 319 6.45 -12.08 11.03
N GLY A 320 7.65 -11.52 11.21
CA GLY A 320 8.72 -12.19 11.92
C GLY A 320 9.54 -11.20 12.71
N SER A 321 9.35 -11.17 14.03
CA SER A 321 10.11 -10.51 15.13
C SER A 321 9.77 -9.07 15.55
N THR A 322 9.31 -9.01 16.80
CA THR A 322 9.22 -7.87 17.74
C THR A 322 10.62 -7.46 18.24
N GLY A 323 10.87 -6.15 18.35
CA GLY A 323 12.06 -5.58 18.99
C GLY A 323 12.12 -4.06 18.85
N GLU A 324 12.31 -3.36 19.98
CA GLU A 324 12.30 -1.90 20.16
C GLU A 324 13.48 -1.16 19.49
N VAL A 325 13.27 0.13 19.19
CA VAL A 325 14.33 1.10 18.86
C VAL A 325 14.00 2.47 19.49
N LEU A 326 15.05 3.12 20.02
CA LEU A 326 15.04 4.38 20.78
C LEU A 326 15.36 5.64 19.92
N HIS A 327 15.05 6.79 20.54
CA HIS A 327 14.67 8.14 20.09
C HIS A 327 15.66 9.06 19.36
N SER A 328 15.12 10.17 18.82
CA SER A 328 15.81 11.47 18.62
C SER A 328 14.88 12.72 18.61
N SER A 329 15.22 13.68 19.49
CA SER A 329 15.08 15.16 19.56
C SER A 329 13.92 15.97 18.93
N ALA A 330 12.75 15.38 18.74
CA ALA A 330 11.48 16.11 18.68
C ALA A 330 10.42 15.32 19.45
N ALA A 331 9.33 15.96 19.90
CA ALA A 331 8.26 15.26 20.59
C ALA A 331 7.68 14.19 19.66
N VAL A 332 7.94 12.92 19.97
CA VAL A 332 7.44 11.77 19.23
C VAL A 332 6.31 11.17 20.06
N HIS A 333 5.10 11.16 19.50
CA HIS A 333 3.95 10.60 20.20
C HIS A 333 4.01 9.07 20.22
N GLY A 334 3.16 8.42 21.03
CA GLY A 334 3.14 6.96 21.22
C GLY A 334 2.81 6.12 19.97
N GLY A 335 2.54 6.76 18.84
CA GLY A 335 2.42 6.13 17.51
C GLY A 335 3.73 6.17 16.71
N GLY A 336 4.82 6.72 17.25
CA GLY A 336 6.14 6.72 16.63
C GLY A 336 6.42 7.88 15.67
N TYR A 337 5.54 8.89 15.59
CA TYR A 337 5.73 10.06 14.72
C TYR A 337 5.91 11.36 15.49
N LYS A 338 6.60 12.32 14.87
CA LYS A 338 6.71 13.68 15.41
C LYS A 338 5.34 14.37 15.42
N ILE A 339 5.07 15.11 16.49
CA ILE A 339 3.87 15.94 16.63
C ILE A 339 4.24 17.41 16.44
N HIS A 340 3.37 18.18 15.78
CA HIS A 340 3.61 19.60 15.50
C HIS A 340 2.45 20.48 16.01
N MET A 341 2.77 21.76 16.29
CA MET A 341 1.77 22.77 16.61
C MET A 341 0.70 22.86 15.49
N ASN A 342 -0.56 22.96 15.90
CA ASN A 342 -1.78 22.94 15.09
C ASN A 342 -2.18 21.60 14.47
N ASP A 343 -1.43 20.52 14.69
CA ASP A 343 -1.94 19.18 14.37
C ASP A 343 -3.14 18.86 15.29
N VAL A 344 -4.10 18.04 14.83
CA VAL A 344 -5.11 17.46 15.72
C VAL A 344 -4.65 16.07 16.14
N ALA A 345 -4.39 15.91 17.43
CA ALA A 345 -3.95 14.68 18.06
C ALA A 345 -5.12 13.77 18.44
N VAL A 346 -4.90 12.46 18.35
CA VAL A 346 -5.82 11.41 18.82
C VAL A 346 -5.24 10.82 20.11
N ILE A 347 -5.87 11.05 21.25
CA ILE A 347 -5.30 10.74 22.58
C ILE A 347 -5.72 9.35 23.07
N GLN A 348 -6.98 9.00 22.88
CA GLN A 348 -7.54 7.70 23.27
C GLN A 348 -8.27 7.14 22.06
N MET A 349 -8.13 5.82 21.80
CA MET A 349 -8.57 5.06 20.60
C MET A 349 -9.76 5.65 19.82
N GLY A 350 -9.54 6.75 19.09
CA GLY A 350 -10.57 7.49 18.35
C GLY A 350 -11.73 8.06 19.16
N THR A 351 -11.59 8.29 20.47
CA THR A 351 -12.65 8.85 21.35
C THR A 351 -12.38 10.29 21.78
N VAL A 352 -11.12 10.68 21.89
CA VAL A 352 -10.73 12.04 22.30
C VAL A 352 -9.75 12.59 21.27
N VAL A 353 -10.09 13.73 20.69
CA VAL A 353 -9.22 14.47 19.78
C VAL A 353 -8.98 15.87 20.32
N GLY A 354 -7.85 16.46 19.98
CA GLY A 354 -7.58 17.84 20.36
C GLY A 354 -6.47 18.48 19.55
N LYS A 355 -6.52 19.80 19.40
CA LYS A 355 -5.53 20.56 18.63
C LYS A 355 -4.29 20.81 19.48
N VAL A 356 -3.12 20.51 18.92
CA VAL A 356 -1.82 20.66 19.57
C VAL A 356 -1.42 22.12 19.60
N HIS A 357 -1.00 22.62 20.77
CA HIS A 357 -0.49 23.97 20.94
C HIS A 357 1.03 23.98 21.05
N TYR A 358 1.59 23.21 21.99
CA TYR A 358 3.02 23.12 22.22
C TYR A 358 3.38 21.87 23.00
N ASP A 359 4.64 21.47 22.92
CA ASP A 359 5.23 20.40 23.73
C ASP A 359 6.08 21.00 24.85
N VAL A 360 6.11 20.33 26.00
CA VAL A 360 6.90 20.69 27.18
C VAL A 360 7.54 19.44 27.77
N MET A 361 8.78 19.57 28.23
CA MET A 361 9.48 18.49 28.95
C MET A 361 9.32 18.73 30.45
N LEU A 362 8.79 17.74 31.18
CA LEU A 362 8.59 17.75 32.63
C LEU A 362 8.99 16.37 33.18
N ASP A 363 9.90 16.35 34.16
CA ASP A 363 10.36 15.13 34.86
C ASP A 363 10.85 14.01 33.92
N ASP A 364 11.66 14.35 32.91
CA ASP A 364 12.14 13.43 31.86
C ASP A 364 11.05 12.83 30.95
N HIS A 365 9.79 13.26 31.11
CA HIS A 365 8.70 12.94 30.20
C HIS A 365 8.40 14.13 29.27
N VAL A 366 8.01 13.84 28.03
CA VAL A 366 7.47 14.84 27.10
C VAL A 366 5.96 14.86 27.24
N TRP A 367 5.41 16.06 27.41
CA TRP A 367 3.98 16.34 27.51
C TRP A 367 3.56 17.27 26.37
N THR A 368 2.39 17.02 25.81
CA THR A 368 1.81 17.84 24.75
C THR A 368 0.58 18.56 25.30
N CYS A 369 0.53 19.87 25.15
CA CYS A 369 -0.63 20.70 25.46
C CYS A 369 -1.60 20.68 24.28
N VAL A 370 -2.85 20.26 24.52
CA VAL A 370 -3.89 20.10 23.50
C VAL A 370 -5.19 20.79 23.92
N SER A 371 -5.90 21.45 23.00
CA SER A 371 -7.29 21.86 23.22
C SER A 371 -8.23 20.71 22.84
N VAL A 372 -8.97 20.17 23.82
CA VAL A 372 -9.81 18.99 23.60
C VAL A 372 -11.10 19.36 22.87
N TRP A 373 -11.41 18.68 21.78
CA TRP A 373 -12.62 18.92 21.00
C TRP A 373 -13.74 17.95 21.41
N GLN A 374 -14.95 18.46 21.54
CA GLN A 374 -16.10 17.69 22.01
C GLN A 374 -16.75 16.93 20.85
N HIS A 375 -16.84 15.60 20.95
CA HIS A 375 -17.52 14.80 19.93
C HIS A 375 -19.01 15.11 19.87
N VAL A 376 -19.55 15.28 18.65
CA VAL A 376 -20.98 15.53 18.41
C VAL A 376 -21.66 14.28 17.86
N HIS A 377 -21.32 13.89 16.62
CA HIS A 377 -21.76 12.64 16.01
C HIS A 377 -20.87 12.30 14.81
N GLY A 378 -20.70 11.01 14.49
CA GLY A 378 -19.88 10.58 13.35
C GLY A 378 -18.48 11.20 13.39
N PHE A 379 -18.14 11.98 12.35
CA PHE A 379 -16.87 12.70 12.21
C PHE A 379 -16.92 14.16 12.70
N MET A 380 -18.03 14.61 13.29
CA MET A 380 -18.22 16.00 13.73
C MET A 380 -17.83 16.19 15.19
N TYR A 381 -17.13 17.30 15.44
CA TYR A 381 -16.65 17.74 16.74
C TYR A 381 -16.93 19.24 16.92
N LYS A 382 -17.21 19.67 18.14
CA LYS A 382 -17.22 21.09 18.53
C LYS A 382 -15.82 21.49 18.96
N VAL A 383 -15.29 22.56 18.37
CA VAL A 383 -14.00 23.14 18.72
C VAL A 383 -14.14 23.91 20.04
N ALA A 384 -13.38 23.48 21.05
CA ALA A 384 -13.28 24.14 22.35
C ALA A 384 -11.81 24.50 22.61
N ASP A 385 -11.33 25.55 21.93
CA ASP A 385 -9.92 25.98 22.03
C ASP A 385 -9.54 26.55 23.40
N ASP A 386 -10.53 26.83 24.25
CA ASP A 386 -10.39 27.26 25.63
C ASP A 386 -10.16 26.10 26.62
N GLN A 387 -10.45 24.85 26.23
CA GLN A 387 -10.27 23.67 27.08
C GLN A 387 -8.92 23.00 26.86
N LEU A 388 -7.89 23.57 27.48
CA LEU A 388 -6.53 23.01 27.43
C LEU A 388 -6.35 21.83 28.40
N MET A 389 -5.70 20.78 27.90
CA MET A 389 -5.28 19.61 28.66
C MET A 389 -3.81 19.33 28.38
N LEU A 390 -3.05 19.00 29.41
CA LEU A 390 -1.73 18.40 29.24
C LEU A 390 -1.88 16.88 29.16
N VAL A 391 -1.38 16.30 28.08
CA VAL A 391 -1.39 14.86 27.85
C VAL A 391 0.05 14.42 27.69
N GLU A 392 0.44 13.36 28.39
CA GLU A 392 1.72 12.72 28.16
C GLU A 392 1.84 12.35 26.67
N THR A 393 2.88 12.82 25.97
CA THR A 393 2.99 12.73 24.51
C THR A 393 2.94 11.26 24.04
N MET A 394 3.42 10.33 24.85
CA MET A 394 3.34 8.89 24.61
C MET A 394 1.91 8.31 24.63
N ARG A 395 0.93 9.03 25.18
CA ARG A 395 -0.48 8.65 25.12
C ARG A 395 -1.14 9.06 23.81
N ILE A 396 -0.61 10.05 23.09
CA ILE A 396 -1.10 10.41 21.77
C ILE A 396 -0.79 9.29 20.78
N ARG A 397 -1.83 8.72 20.18
CA ARG A 397 -1.74 7.57 19.28
C ARG A 397 -1.50 7.97 17.84
N ASP A 398 -2.05 9.09 17.41
CA ASP A 398 -1.92 9.55 16.03
C ASP A 398 -2.23 11.04 15.88
N THR A 399 -2.01 11.59 14.68
CA THR A 399 -2.53 12.90 14.26
C THR A 399 -3.42 12.76 13.03
N CYS A 400 -4.49 13.57 12.94
CA CYS A 400 -5.52 13.41 11.91
C CYS A 400 -5.79 14.70 11.11
N PRO A 401 -6.17 14.58 9.83
CA PRO A 401 -6.75 15.69 9.07
C PRO A 401 -8.04 16.21 9.67
N PHE A 402 -8.28 17.51 9.53
CA PHE A 402 -9.52 18.14 9.97
C PHE A 402 -9.93 19.30 9.07
N SER A 403 -11.22 19.62 9.02
CA SER A 403 -11.76 20.83 8.38
C SER A 403 -12.58 21.61 9.40
N LEU A 404 -12.50 22.94 9.34
CA LEU A 404 -13.17 23.83 10.29
C LEU A 404 -14.27 24.62 9.59
N LYS A 405 -15.41 24.75 10.25
CA LYS A 405 -16.48 25.68 9.89
C LYS A 405 -17.09 26.25 11.17
N ASP A 406 -16.85 27.54 11.41
CA ASP A 406 -17.28 28.24 12.62
C ASP A 406 -16.73 27.55 13.90
N SER A 407 -17.62 27.06 14.77
CA SER A 407 -17.27 26.32 15.99
C SER A 407 -17.30 24.80 15.80
N ASP A 408 -17.55 24.34 14.57
CA ASP A 408 -17.64 22.93 14.23
C ASP A 408 -16.41 22.48 13.43
N ALA A 409 -15.97 21.26 13.70
CA ALA A 409 -14.87 20.62 13.02
C ALA A 409 -15.33 19.26 12.50
N ILE A 410 -14.91 18.93 11.28
CA ILE A 410 -14.94 17.57 10.76
C ILE A 410 -13.54 17.00 10.96
N VAL A 411 -13.41 15.95 11.75
CA VAL A 411 -12.13 15.28 12.04
C VAL A 411 -12.12 13.91 11.41
N VAL A 412 -11.09 13.62 10.62
CA VAL A 412 -10.95 12.32 9.97
C VAL A 412 -10.03 11.44 10.77
N LEU A 413 -10.62 10.66 11.68
CA LEU A 413 -9.87 9.75 12.53
C LEU A 413 -9.07 8.74 11.70
N PRO A 414 -7.87 8.36 12.14
CA PRO A 414 -7.17 7.21 11.59
C PRO A 414 -8.06 5.97 11.69
N ALA A 415 -7.94 5.06 10.73
CA ALA A 415 -8.75 3.85 10.70
C ALA A 415 -8.68 3.12 12.06
N ARG A 416 -9.85 2.88 12.68
CA ARG A 416 -9.93 2.08 13.90
C ARG A 416 -9.54 0.64 13.54
N VAL A 417 -8.37 0.20 14.01
CA VAL A 417 -7.93 -1.20 13.96
C VAL A 417 -8.06 -1.86 15.31
#